data_AF-A0A5S4H3B5-F1
#
_entry.id   AF-A0A5S4H3B5-F1
#
_cell.length_a   1.000
_cell.length_b   1.000
_cell.length_c   1.000
_cell.angle_alpha   90.00
_cell.angle_beta   90.00
_cell.angle_gamma   90.00
#
_symmetry.space_group_name_H-M   'P 1'
#
loop_
_entity.id
_entity.type
_entity.pdbx_description
1 polymer ?
#
loop_
_entity_poly.entity_id
_entity_poly.type
_entity_poly.pdbx_seq_one_letter_code
_entity_poly.pdbx_strand_id
1 'polypeptide(L)'
;MALSRLARHFAAEIKHHDWIDAPYRLDGAGHSRDLDTKKSQQALEPDDAERVKVNVMWVTAQVLGHDDPNFDIVEFARACGIHHLSEGTLRYGARRNPDGSYMAPPEL
;
A
#
# COMPACT_ATOMS: atom_id res chain seq x y z
N MET A 1 12.45 12.21 -4.47
CA MET A 1 13.60 12.00 -3.56
C MET A 1 13.67 10.51 -3.33
N ALA A 2 14.84 9.89 -3.44
CA ALA A 2 14.90 8.42 -3.36
C ALA A 2 14.26 7.90 -2.07
N LEU A 3 13.29 6.98 -2.20
CA LEU A 3 12.61 6.36 -1.06
C LEU A 3 13.61 5.80 -0.04
N SER A 4 13.31 5.95 1.26
CA SER A 4 14.08 5.31 2.33
C SER A 4 14.12 3.79 2.13
N ARG A 5 15.15 3.12 2.69
CA ARG A 5 15.25 1.65 2.58
C ARG A 5 14.00 0.96 3.12
N LEU A 6 13.46 1.46 4.24
CA LEU A 6 12.26 0.94 4.86
C LEU A 6 11.05 1.09 3.94
N ALA A 7 10.84 2.27 3.35
CA ALA A 7 9.78 2.51 2.39
C ALA A 7 9.90 1.58 1.17
N ARG A 8 11.12 1.37 0.64
CA ARG A 8 11.32 0.43 -0.49
C ARG A 8 10.95 -1.01 -0.13
N HIS A 9 11.27 -1.46 1.08
CA HIS A 9 10.89 -2.81 1.53
C HIS A 9 9.37 -2.94 1.65
N PHE A 10 8.69 -1.98 2.28
CA PHE A 10 7.22 -1.97 2.33
C PHE A 10 6.58 -1.97 0.95
N ALA A 11 7.10 -1.14 0.04
CA ALA A 11 6.59 -1.08 -1.32
C ALA A 11 6.76 -2.41 -2.07
N ALA A 12 7.91 -3.08 -1.90
CA ALA A 12 8.16 -4.39 -2.49
C ALA A 12 7.18 -5.45 -1.97
N GLU A 13 6.96 -5.51 -0.65
CA GLU A 13 5.98 -6.41 -0.04
C GLU A 13 4.56 -6.11 -0.56
N ILE A 14 4.15 -4.84 -0.60
CA ILE A 14 2.83 -4.45 -1.11
C ILE A 14 2.67 -4.83 -2.60
N LYS A 15 3.73 -4.70 -3.39
CA LYS A 15 3.68 -5.01 -4.82
C LYS A 15 3.53 -6.52 -5.08
N HIS A 16 4.18 -7.35 -4.29
CA HIS A 16 4.27 -8.80 -4.51
C HIS A 16 3.23 -9.61 -3.74
N HIS A 17 2.51 -8.99 -2.80
CA HIS A 17 1.41 -9.62 -2.10
C HIS A 17 0.24 -9.96 -3.04
N ASP A 18 -0.39 -11.11 -2.80
CA ASP A 18 -1.58 -11.53 -3.53
C ASP A 18 -2.85 -10.91 -2.93
N TRP A 19 -3.25 -9.79 -3.51
CA TRP A 19 -4.42 -9.03 -3.05
C TRP A 19 -5.76 -9.68 -3.38
N ILE A 20 -5.80 -10.65 -4.31
CA ILE A 20 -7.05 -11.28 -4.75
C ILE A 20 -7.65 -12.14 -3.64
N ASP A 21 -6.81 -12.88 -2.93
CA ASP A 21 -7.25 -13.76 -1.84
C ASP A 21 -7.15 -13.08 -0.45
N ALA A 22 -6.63 -11.85 -0.37
CA ALA A 22 -6.33 -11.17 0.90
C ALA A 22 -7.48 -11.12 1.93
N PRO A 23 -8.75 -10.87 1.56
CA PRO A 23 -9.84 -10.84 2.55
C PRO A 23 -10.27 -12.22 3.07
N TYR A 24 -9.91 -13.29 2.34
CA TYR A 24 -10.41 -14.64 2.61
C TYR A 24 -9.35 -15.52 3.29
N ARG A 25 -8.14 -15.00 3.47
CA ARG A 25 -7.01 -15.72 4.07
C ARG A 25 -6.57 -15.04 5.35
N LEU A 26 -6.44 -15.84 6.40
CA LEU A 26 -5.77 -15.45 7.65
C LEU A 26 -4.32 -15.94 7.70
N ASP A 27 -3.94 -16.85 6.78
CA ASP A 27 -2.63 -17.49 6.71
C ASP A 27 -1.75 -16.88 5.60
N GLY A 28 -1.15 -15.73 5.93
CA GLY A 28 0.15 -15.32 5.42
C GLY A 28 0.16 -14.45 4.16
N ALA A 29 0.86 -13.32 4.27
CA ALA A 29 1.06 -12.37 3.18
C ALA A 29 2.03 -12.81 2.07
N GLY A 30 2.65 -13.99 2.20
CA GLY A 30 3.65 -14.52 1.27
C GLY A 30 3.15 -15.64 0.35
N HIS A 31 1.87 -16.00 0.41
CA HIS A 31 1.32 -17.04 -0.44
C HIS A 31 0.84 -16.45 -1.76
N SER A 32 1.38 -16.94 -2.88
CA SER A 32 0.82 -16.69 -4.20
C SER A 32 -0.22 -17.75 -4.50
N ARG A 33 -1.44 -17.33 -4.87
CA ARG A 33 -2.50 -18.23 -5.30
C ARG A 33 -2.04 -19.17 -6.42
N ASP A 34 -1.16 -18.75 -7.32
CA ASP A 34 -0.69 -19.62 -8.41
C ASP A 34 0.15 -20.81 -7.93
N LEU A 35 0.82 -20.66 -6.79
CA LEU A 35 1.68 -21.68 -6.19
C LEU A 35 0.97 -22.45 -5.07
N ASP A 36 -0.19 -21.99 -4.62
CA ASP A 36 -0.87 -22.56 -3.48
C ASP A 36 -1.79 -23.72 -3.86
N THR A 37 -1.65 -24.83 -3.14
CA THR A 37 -2.57 -25.99 -3.24
C THR A 37 -3.87 -25.81 -2.43
N LYS A 38 -3.91 -24.86 -1.49
CA LYS A 38 -5.05 -24.57 -0.61
C LYS A 38 -5.60 -23.16 -0.85
N LYS A 39 -5.92 -22.85 -2.11
CA LYS A 39 -6.52 -21.57 -2.50
C LYS A 39 -7.88 -21.39 -1.81
N SER A 40 -8.23 -20.16 -1.45
CA SER A 40 -9.57 -19.86 -0.98
C SER A 40 -10.59 -20.14 -2.10
N GLN A 41 -11.78 -20.60 -1.71
CA GLN A 41 -12.87 -20.80 -2.69
C GLN A 41 -13.45 -19.47 -3.19
N GLN A 42 -13.24 -18.40 -2.43
CA GLN A 42 -13.64 -17.03 -2.76
C GLN A 42 -12.39 -16.21 -3.11
N ALA A 43 -12.56 -15.28 -4.04
CA ALA A 43 -11.51 -14.43 -4.57
C ALA A 43 -12.12 -13.08 -4.96
N LEU A 44 -11.38 -11.99 -4.77
CA LEU A 44 -11.77 -10.69 -5.26
C LEU A 44 -11.65 -10.63 -6.79
N GLU A 45 -12.50 -9.83 -7.41
CA GLU A 45 -12.27 -9.40 -8.79
C GLU A 45 -10.98 -8.54 -8.85
N PRO A 46 -10.26 -8.53 -9.99
CA PRO A 46 -8.98 -7.81 -10.10
C PRO A 46 -9.06 -6.33 -9.70
N ASP A 47 -10.16 -5.66 -10.03
CA ASP A 47 -10.39 -4.26 -9.67
C ASP A 47 -10.57 -4.07 -8.16
N ASP A 48 -11.21 -5.01 -7.48
CA ASP A 48 -11.38 -4.97 -6.03
C ASP A 48 -10.06 -5.25 -5.31
N ALA A 49 -9.26 -6.20 -5.82
CA ALA A 49 -7.92 -6.47 -5.33
C ALA A 49 -7.01 -5.22 -5.45
N GLU A 50 -7.07 -4.52 -6.58
CA GLU A 50 -6.32 -3.27 -6.77
C GLU A 50 -6.79 -2.17 -5.80
N ARG A 51 -8.10 -2.06 -5.54
CA ARG A 51 -8.61 -1.13 -4.51
C ARG A 51 -8.05 -1.45 -3.13
N VAL A 52 -7.97 -2.71 -2.73
CA VAL A 52 -7.36 -3.10 -1.45
C VAL A 52 -5.89 -2.70 -1.41
N LYS A 53 -5.12 -3.04 -2.44
CA LYS A 53 -3.71 -2.67 -2.57
C LYS A 53 -3.48 -1.16 -2.45
N VAL A 54 -4.29 -0.36 -3.14
CA VAL A 54 -4.24 1.11 -3.08
C VAL A 54 -4.51 1.62 -1.66
N ASN A 55 -5.51 1.07 -0.97
CA ASN A 55 -5.80 1.46 0.41
C ASN A 55 -4.66 1.09 1.37
N VAL A 56 -4.08 -0.09 1.22
CA VAL A 56 -2.91 -0.52 2.02
C VAL A 56 -1.71 0.38 1.76
N MET A 57 -1.48 0.76 0.51
CA MET A 57 -0.45 1.74 0.14
C MET A 57 -0.69 3.06 0.87
N TRP A 58 -1.91 3.61 0.90
CA TRP A 58 -2.20 4.86 1.62
C TRP A 58 -1.99 4.76 3.14
N VAL A 59 -2.46 3.68 3.78
CA VAL A 59 -2.27 3.47 5.21
C VAL A 59 -0.78 3.40 5.56
N THR A 60 0.00 2.67 4.74
CA THR A 60 1.45 2.56 4.92
C THR A 60 2.15 3.89 4.68
N ALA A 61 1.76 4.61 3.62
CA ALA A 61 2.27 5.93 3.28
C ALA A 61 1.98 6.97 4.35
N GLN A 62 0.86 6.85 5.08
CA GLN A 62 0.52 7.74 6.19
C GLN A 62 1.58 7.69 7.29
N VAL A 63 1.96 6.48 7.70
CA VAL A 63 2.96 6.27 8.76
C VAL A 63 4.34 6.68 8.26
N LEU A 64 4.74 6.20 7.08
CA LEU A 64 6.04 6.54 6.50
C LEU A 64 6.21 8.04 6.27
N GLY A 65 5.16 8.73 5.83
CA GLY A 65 5.20 10.18 5.63
C GLY A 65 5.21 10.97 6.93
N HIS A 66 4.65 10.43 8.02
CA HIS A 66 4.77 11.02 9.35
C HIS A 66 6.20 10.89 9.88
N ASP A 67 6.81 9.71 9.72
CA ASP A 67 8.16 9.42 10.22
C ASP A 67 9.27 10.07 9.38
N ASP A 68 9.04 10.27 8.07
CA ASP A 68 9.99 10.87 7.13
C ASP A 68 9.40 12.12 6.46
N PRO A 69 9.80 13.34 6.89
CA PRO A 69 9.35 14.59 6.29
C PRO A 69 9.66 14.73 4.79
N ASN A 70 10.61 13.95 4.27
CA ASN A 70 11.02 13.97 2.86
C ASN A 70 10.30 12.90 2.01
N PHE A 71 9.36 12.17 2.60
CA PHE A 71 8.66 11.08 1.95
C PHE A 71 7.88 11.54 0.69
N ASP A 72 8.09 10.83 -0.41
CA ASP A 72 7.41 11.06 -1.68
C ASP A 72 6.38 9.96 -1.95
N ILE A 73 5.10 10.29 -1.74
CA ILE A 73 3.99 9.37 -1.95
C ILE A 73 3.83 8.93 -3.41
N VAL A 74 4.24 9.75 -4.37
CA VAL A 74 4.14 9.41 -5.79
C VAL A 74 5.19 8.37 -6.13
N GLU A 75 6.42 8.55 -5.64
CA GLU A 75 7.50 7.58 -5.78
C GLU A 75 7.14 6.26 -5.07
N PHE A 76 6.58 6.34 -3.87
CA PHE A 76 6.14 5.17 -3.11
C PHE A 76 5.02 4.40 -3.81
N ALA A 77 3.97 5.07 -4.30
CA ALA A 77 2.88 4.43 -5.02
C ALA A 77 3.37 3.69 -6.28
N ARG A 78 4.30 4.31 -7.03
CA ARG A 78 4.93 3.66 -8.19
C ARG A 78 5.75 2.44 -7.79
N ALA A 79 6.47 2.51 -6.67
CA ALA A 79 7.22 1.36 -6.14
C ALA A 79 6.28 0.22 -5.71
N CYS A 80 5.09 0.53 -5.18
CA CYS A 80 4.01 -0.44 -4.93
C CYS A 80 3.39 -1.00 -6.23
N GLY A 81 3.72 -0.46 -7.41
CA GLY A 81 3.16 -0.87 -8.69
C GLY A 81 1.81 -0.22 -9.02
N ILE A 82 1.48 0.92 -8.41
CA ILE A 82 0.27 1.70 -8.68
C ILE A 82 0.63 2.83 -9.66
N HIS A 83 0.19 2.73 -10.91
CA HIS A 83 0.56 3.66 -11.99
C HIS A 83 -0.61 4.45 -12.57
N HIS A 84 -1.85 4.06 -12.25
CA HIS A 84 -3.06 4.59 -12.90
C HIS A 84 -3.67 5.80 -12.17
N LEU A 85 -3.24 6.10 -10.94
CA LEU A 85 -3.74 7.23 -10.16
C LEU A 85 -2.95 8.50 -10.46
N SER A 86 -3.67 9.63 -10.50
CA SER A 86 -3.06 10.95 -10.62
C SER A 86 -2.30 11.31 -9.33
N GLU A 87 -1.29 12.18 -9.46
CA GLU A 87 -0.58 12.71 -8.30
C GLU A 87 -1.52 13.41 -7.30
N GLY A 88 -2.51 14.15 -7.79
CA GLY A 88 -3.52 14.78 -6.94
C GLY A 88 -4.32 13.77 -6.11
N THR A 89 -4.73 12.67 -6.74
CA THR A 89 -5.44 11.56 -6.05
C THR A 89 -4.55 10.92 -4.99
N LEU A 90 -3.29 10.63 -5.32
CA LEU A 90 -2.34 10.04 -4.38
C LEU A 90 -2.13 10.92 -3.15
N ARG A 91 -1.96 12.23 -3.35
CA ARG A 91 -1.78 13.19 -2.25
C ARG A 91 -3.04 13.36 -1.39
N TYR A 92 -4.22 13.37 -2.02
CA TYR A 92 -5.50 13.55 -1.33
C TYR A 92 -5.88 12.36 -0.43
N GLY A 93 -5.47 11.14 -0.79
CA GLY A 93 -5.75 9.96 0.03
C GLY A 93 -4.97 9.88 1.35
N ALA A 94 -3.94 10.71 1.53
CA ALA A 94 -3.21 10.81 2.79
C ALA A 94 -3.71 11.99 3.64
N ARG A 95 -3.74 11.81 4.96
CA ARG A 95 -4.12 12.85 5.92
C ARG A 95 -2.94 13.79 6.16
N ARG A 96 -3.15 15.08 5.88
CA ARG A 96 -2.14 16.13 6.01
C ARG A 96 -2.61 17.26 6.92
N ASN A 97 -1.67 17.85 7.64
CA ASN A 97 -1.86 19.09 8.38
C ASN A 97 -1.96 20.29 7.42
N PRO A 98 -2.41 21.46 7.90
CA PRO A 98 -2.47 22.68 7.06
C PRO A 98 -1.11 23.11 6.49
N ASP A 99 0.00 22.76 7.14
CA ASP A 99 1.36 23.02 6.67
C ASP A 99 1.86 22.01 5.61
N GLY A 100 1.03 21.03 5.26
CA GLY A 100 1.32 20.00 4.27
C GLY A 100 2.07 18.78 4.83
N SER A 101 2.48 18.78 6.10
CA SER A 101 3.08 17.62 6.77
C SER A 101 2.05 16.50 6.95
N TYR A 102 2.52 15.26 7.08
CA TYR A 102 1.64 14.13 7.37
C TYR A 102 1.16 14.17 8.82
N MET A 103 -0.13 13.94 9.01
CA MET A 103 -0.70 13.81 10.36
C MET A 103 -0.15 12.57 11.07
N ALA A 104 0.04 12.70 12.38
CA ALA A 104 0.40 11.57 13.24
C ALA A 104 -0.67 10.46 13.17
N PRO A 105 -0.27 9.18 13.20
CA PRO A 105 -1.19 8.09 13.46
C PRO A 105 -1.90 8.26 14.82
N PRO A 106 -3.13 7.73 14.98
CA PRO A 106 -3.76 7.68 16.30
C PRO A 106 -2.90 6.89 17.29
N GLU A 107 -2.86 7.33 18.55
CA GLU A 107 -2.22 6.58 19.64
C GLU A 107 -2.98 5.27 19.92
N LEU A 108 -2.26 4.24 20.40
CA LEU A 108 -2.78 2.90 20.71
C LEU A 108 -3.51 2.83 22.04
#